data_AF-A0A7C3DA28-F1
#
_entry.id   AF-A0A7C3DA28-F1
#
_cell.length_a   1.000
_cell.length_b   1.000
_cell.length_c   1.000
_cell.angle_alpha   90.00
_cell.angle_beta   90.00
_cell.angle_gamma   90.00
#
_symmetry.space_group_name_H-M   'P 1'
#
loop_
_entity.id
_entity.type
_entity.pdbx_description
1 polymer ?
#
loop_
_entity_poly.entity_id
_entity_poly.type
_entity_poly.pdbx_seq_one_letter_code
_entity_poly.pdbx_strand_id
1 'polypeptide(L)'
;ARCPQLPAQLDLRCFLNPFNSNTTFSLRLARAAHVRVRIWDARGGLVRTVVVGTLAPGVHRFSWDGLDGRGRPVPSGVYLVAAEVRGRRVVAKVLLLR
;
A
#
# COMPACT_ATOMS: atom_id res chain seq x y z
N ALA A 1 9.61 5.28 -33.90
CA ALA A 1 8.42 5.87 -33.24
C ALA A 1 8.72 6.03 -31.75
N ARG A 2 8.60 7.24 -31.18
CA ARG A 2 8.84 7.49 -29.75
C ARG A 2 7.63 6.98 -28.98
N CYS A 3 7.84 5.96 -28.16
CA CYS A 3 6.81 5.44 -27.26
C CYS A 3 6.37 6.58 -26.31
N PRO A 4 5.07 6.89 -26.16
CA PRO A 4 4.63 7.98 -25.31
C PRO A 4 5.00 7.66 -23.87
N GLN A 5 5.78 8.56 -23.25
CA GLN A 5 6.17 8.47 -21.86
C GLN A 5 4.91 8.68 -21.01
N LEU A 6 4.24 7.57 -20.69
CA LEU A 6 3.12 7.53 -19.76
C LEU A 6 3.49 8.33 -18.49
N PRO A 7 2.60 9.20 -17.98
CA PRO A 7 2.88 9.98 -16.79
C PRO A 7 3.30 9.03 -15.67
N ALA A 8 4.29 9.43 -14.86
CA ALA A 8 4.81 8.61 -13.76
C ALA A 8 3.66 8.03 -12.90
N GLN A 9 3.30 6.79 -13.17
CA GLN A 9 2.04 6.20 -12.70
C GLN A 9 2.31 5.51 -11.38
N LEU A 10 1.88 6.16 -10.30
CA LEU A 10 1.82 5.59 -8.97
C LEU A 10 0.46 4.91 -8.85
N ASP A 11 0.44 3.59 -9.03
CA ASP A 11 -0.78 2.79 -8.97
C ASP A 11 -0.69 1.87 -7.75
N LEU A 12 -1.75 1.87 -6.93
CA LEU A 12 -1.90 1.03 -5.76
C LEU A 12 -3.18 0.20 -5.92
N ARG A 13 -3.02 -1.08 -6.21
CA ARG A 13 -4.14 -2.02 -6.40
C ARG A 13 -4.22 -2.99 -5.25
N CYS A 14 -5.42 -3.29 -4.78
CA CYS A 14 -5.70 -4.34 -3.80
C CYS A 14 -6.46 -5.48 -4.51
N PHE A 15 -5.96 -6.71 -4.41
CA PHE A 15 -6.47 -7.82 -5.22
C PHE A 15 -7.62 -8.62 -4.57
N LEU A 16 -7.82 -8.49 -3.26
CA LEU A 16 -8.90 -9.15 -2.52
C LEU A 16 -9.57 -8.10 -1.62
N ASN A 17 -10.64 -7.50 -2.10
CA ASN A 17 -11.48 -6.62 -1.30
C ASN A 17 -12.94 -7.03 -1.51
N PRO A 18 -13.65 -7.55 -0.49
CA PRO A 18 -13.20 -7.80 0.90
C PRO A 18 -12.16 -8.93 1.03
N PHE A 19 -11.40 -9.00 2.14
CA PHE A 19 -10.51 -10.13 2.44
C PHE A 19 -10.62 -10.62 3.89
N ASN A 20 -10.29 -11.91 4.09
CA ASN A 20 -10.58 -12.65 5.31
C ASN A 20 -9.34 -12.85 6.20
N SER A 21 -8.15 -12.86 5.59
CA SER A 21 -6.89 -13.26 6.26
C SER A 21 -5.66 -12.52 5.75
N ASN A 22 -5.54 -12.30 4.44
CA ASN A 22 -4.44 -11.54 3.85
C ASN A 22 -4.94 -10.72 2.66
N THR A 23 -4.45 -9.49 2.50
CA THR A 23 -4.65 -8.69 1.30
C THR A 23 -3.30 -8.38 0.65
N THR A 24 -3.24 -8.54 -0.66
CA THR A 24 -2.06 -8.19 -1.45
C THR A 24 -2.32 -6.86 -2.14
N PHE A 25 -1.33 -5.98 -2.10
CA PHE A 25 -1.34 -4.76 -2.89
C PHE A 25 -0.05 -4.53 -3.67
N SER A 26 -0.18 -3.93 -4.85
CA SER A 26 0.95 -3.66 -5.73
C SER A 26 1.19 -2.17 -5.91
N LEU A 27 2.45 -1.76 -5.81
CA LEU A 27 2.92 -0.40 -6.08
C LEU A 27 3.76 -0.40 -7.37
N ARG A 28 3.34 0.36 -8.38
CA ARG A 28 4.16 0.58 -9.57
C ARG A 28 4.98 1.86 -9.43
N LEU A 29 6.27 1.76 -9.72
CA LEU A 29 7.21 2.89 -9.73
C LEU A 29 7.83 3.04 -11.13
N ALA A 30 7.71 4.23 -11.71
CA ALA A 30 8.33 4.54 -13.00
C ALA A 30 9.85 4.76 -12.90
N ARG A 31 10.36 5.09 -11.71
CA ARG A 31 11.78 5.35 -11.45
C ARG A 31 12.11 5.05 -9.98
N ALA A 32 13.40 4.89 -9.70
CA ALA A 32 13.86 4.69 -8.33
C ALA A 32 13.44 5.86 -7.44
N ALA A 33 12.86 5.55 -6.28
CA ALA A 33 12.36 6.57 -5.37
C ALA A 33 12.34 6.06 -3.93
N HIS A 34 12.49 6.99 -3.00
CA HIS A 34 12.20 6.74 -1.59
C HIS A 34 10.68 6.62 -1.40
N VAL A 35 10.25 5.50 -0.84
CA VAL A 35 8.85 5.11 -0.68
C VAL A 35 8.56 4.89 0.79
N ARG A 36 7.40 5.35 1.25
CA ARG A 36 6.82 4.97 2.54
C ARG A 36 5.44 4.37 2.30
N VAL A 37 5.24 3.12 2.71
CA VAL A 37 3.92 2.48 2.68
C VAL A 37 3.47 2.19 4.10
N ARG A 38 2.29 2.69 4.45
CA ARG A 38 1.71 2.59 5.78
C ARG A 38 0.24 2.23 5.71
N ILE A 39 -0.23 1.53 6.73
CA ILE A 39 -1.62 1.13 6.91
C ILE A 39 -2.17 1.91 8.08
N TRP A 40 -3.35 2.49 7.89
CA TRP A 40 -4.04 3.32 8.87
C TRP A 40 -5.43 2.77 9.14
N ASP A 41 -5.93 2.93 10.37
CA ASP A 41 -7.33 2.68 10.68
C ASP A 41 -8.21 3.85 10.21
N ALA A 42 -9.53 3.67 10.26
CA ALA A 42 -10.50 4.70 9.85
C ALA A 42 -10.46 5.98 10.70
N ARG A 43 -9.83 5.96 11.89
CA ARG A 43 -9.66 7.11 12.78
C ARG A 43 -8.33 7.84 12.53
N GLY A 44 -7.52 7.38 11.57
CA GLY A 44 -6.20 7.93 11.29
C GLY A 44 -5.10 7.41 12.22
N GLY A 45 -5.37 6.35 12.99
CA GLY A 45 -4.36 5.65 13.79
C GLY A 45 -3.43 4.82 12.89
N LEU A 46 -2.12 4.96 13.09
CA LEU A 46 -1.14 4.15 12.37
C LEU A 46 -1.22 2.70 12.85
N VAL A 47 -1.57 1.79 11.94
CA VAL A 47 -1.68 0.36 12.22
C VAL A 47 -0.33 -0.32 12.01
N ARG A 48 0.26 -0.14 10.83
CA ARG A 48 1.52 -0.81 10.45
C ARG A 48 2.29 -0.01 9.42
N THR A 49 3.61 0.03 9.57
CA THR A 49 4.51 0.45 8.49
C THR A 49 4.94 -0.78 7.71
N VAL A 50 4.68 -0.80 6.41
CA VAL A 50 4.93 -1.96 5.53
C VAL A 50 6.33 -1.87 4.92
N VAL A 51 6.70 -0.69 4.42
CA VAL A 51 8.05 -0.43 3.91
C VAL A 51 8.40 1.05 4.07
N VAL A 52 9.67 1.31 4.38
CA VAL A 52 10.31 2.63 4.31
C VAL A 52 11.69 2.43 3.70
N GLY A 53 11.92 3.00 2.53
CA GLY A 53 13.21 2.83 1.85
C GLY A 53 13.17 3.19 0.37
N THR A 54 14.33 3.10 -0.27
CA THR A 54 14.45 3.32 -1.72
C THR A 54 14.11 2.03 -2.46
N LEU A 55 13.14 2.11 -3.37
CA LEU A 55 12.75 1.00 -4.23
C LEU A 55 13.18 1.29 -5.68
N ALA A 56 13.61 0.24 -6.38
CA ALA A 56 13.96 0.30 -7.80
C ALA A 56 12.72 0.57 -8.69
N PRO A 57 12.88 1.02 -9.95
CA PRO A 57 11.78 1.05 -10.91
C PRO A 57 11.16 -0.34 -11.09
N GLY A 58 9.84 -0.42 -11.25
CA GLY A 58 9.15 -1.71 -11.43
C GLY A 58 7.87 -1.83 -10.60
N VAL A 59 7.34 -3.05 -10.53
CA VAL A 59 6.15 -3.39 -9.74
C VAL A 59 6.59 -4.08 -8.45
N HIS A 60 6.24 -3.49 -7.32
CA HIS A 60 6.52 -4.03 -5.99
C HIS A 60 5.21 -4.57 -5.41
N ARG A 61 5.23 -5.80 -4.89
CA ARG A 61 4.06 -6.41 -4.24
C ARG A 61 4.30 -6.52 -2.75
N PHE A 62 3.29 -6.18 -1.98
CA PHE A 62 3.28 -6.27 -0.53
C PHE A 62 2.01 -7.00 -0.08
N SER A 63 2.09 -7.62 1.09
CA SER A 63 0.97 -8.30 1.73
C SER A 63 0.71 -7.71 3.11
N TRP A 64 -0.55 -7.77 3.53
CA TRP A 64 -0.95 -7.45 4.90
C TRP A 64 -1.91 -8.51 5.42
N ASP A 65 -1.48 -9.12 6.53
CA ASP A 65 -2.09 -10.21 7.29
C ASP A 65 -3.16 -9.74 8.30
N GLY A 66 -3.50 -8.45 8.31
CA GLY A 66 -4.40 -7.91 9.31
C GLY A 66 -3.77 -7.81 10.72
N LEU A 67 -2.44 -7.72 10.83
CA LEU A 67 -1.73 -7.49 12.09
C LEU A 67 -1.20 -6.05 12.18
N ASP A 68 -1.12 -5.50 13.40
CA ASP A 68 -0.48 -4.21 13.69
C ASP A 68 1.05 -4.31 13.69
N GLY A 69 1.73 -3.18 13.90
CA GLY A 69 3.20 -3.13 13.98
C GLY A 69 3.82 -3.91 15.14
N ARG A 70 3.02 -4.45 16.06
CA ARG A 70 3.46 -5.31 17.18
C ARG A 70 3.06 -6.78 16.95
N GLY A 71 2.56 -7.14 15.78
CA GLY A 71 2.12 -8.50 15.44
C GLY A 71 0.77 -8.88 16.05
N ARG A 72 -0.01 -7.94 16.57
CA ARG A 72 -1.33 -8.21 17.16
C ARG A 72 -2.42 -8.07 16.11
N PRO A 73 -3.45 -8.94 16.11
CA PRO A 73 -4.56 -8.81 15.18
C PRO A 73 -5.33 -7.51 15.41
N VAL A 74 -5.67 -6.84 14.31
CA VAL A 74 -6.59 -5.68 14.34
C VAL A 74 -8.02 -6.13 14.05
N PRO A 75 -9.04 -5.41 14.57
CA PRO A 75 -10.44 -5.79 14.41
C PRO A 75 -10.92 -5.70 12.95
N SER A 76 -12.04 -6.35 12.63
CA SER A 76 -12.76 -6.16 11.38
C SER A 76 -13.09 -4.68 11.17
N GLY A 77 -12.92 -4.18 9.95
CA GLY A 77 -13.15 -2.77 9.67
C GLY A 77 -12.46 -2.26 8.40
N VAL A 78 -12.60 -0.96 8.19
CA VAL A 78 -11.99 -0.24 7.08
C VAL A 78 -10.59 0.21 7.45
N TYR A 79 -9.65 -0.05 6.54
CA TYR A 79 -8.26 0.39 6.64
C TYR A 79 -7.82 1.12 5.36
N LEU A 80 -6.86 2.01 5.51
CA LEU A 80 -6.28 2.80 4.43
C LEU A 80 -4.82 2.40 4.23
N VAL A 81 -4.50 1.86 3.06
CA VAL A 81 -3.12 1.64 2.62
C VAL A 81 -2.67 2.90 1.89
N ALA A 82 -1.70 3.60 2.46
CA ALA A 82 -1.15 4.83 1.89
C ALA A 82 0.29 4.60 1.43
N ALA A 83 0.57 4.91 0.16
CA ALA A 83 1.92 4.95 -0.38
C ALA A 83 2.33 6.39 -0.67
N GLU A 84 3.48 6.81 -0.14
CA GLU A 84 4.07 8.12 -0.35
C GLU A 84 5.38 7.99 -1.13
N VAL A 85 5.47 8.71 -2.25
CA VAL A 85 6.62 8.69 -3.17
C VAL A 85 6.90 10.11 -3.64
N ARG A 86 8.06 10.67 -3.30
CA ARG A 86 8.50 12.01 -3.74
C ARG A 86 7.42 13.11 -3.53
N GLY A 87 6.77 13.12 -2.37
CA GLY A 87 5.72 14.08 -2.04
C GLY A 87 4.34 13.78 -2.64
N ARG A 88 4.21 12.78 -3.53
CA ARG A 88 2.90 12.27 -3.97
C ARG A 88 2.41 11.19 -3.03
N ARG A 89 1.14 11.25 -2.66
CA ARG A 89 0.47 10.23 -1.85
C ARG A 89 -0.66 9.60 -2.65
N VAL A 90 -0.69 8.27 -2.70
CA VAL A 90 -1.85 7.50 -3.15
C VAL A 90 -2.39 6.69 -2.00
N VAL A 91 -3.70 6.52 -1.97
CA VAL A 91 -4.39 5.80 -0.91
C VAL A 91 -5.34 4.80 -1.54
N ALA A 92 -5.32 3.57 -1.04
CA ALA A 92 -6.31 2.55 -1.34
C ALA A 92 -7.04 2.17 -0.05
N LYS A 93 -8.35 2.01 -0.15
CA LYS A 93 -9.20 1.55 0.95
C LYS A 93 -9.35 0.04 0.87
N VAL A 94 -9.21 -0.64 2.00
CA VAL A 94 -9.42 -2.09 2.12
C VAL A 94 -10.38 -2.39 3.27
N LEU A 95 -11.23 -3.40 3.08
CA LEU A 95 -12.13 -3.91 4.13
C LEU A 95 -11.56 -5.24 4.65
N LEU A 96 -11.22 -5.28 5.93
CA LEU A 96 -10.86 -6.50 6.64
C LEU A 96 -12.11 -7.08 7.28
N LEU A 97 -12.40 -8.35 7.00
CA LEU A 97 -13.44 -9.13 7.65
C LEU A 97 -12.78 -10.30 8.38
N ARG A 98 -13.14 -10.49 9.65
CA ARG A 98 -12.77 -11.62 10.50
C ARG A 98 -14.00 -12.10 11.26
#